data_AF-A0A6B9Z980-F1
#
_entry.id   AF-A0A6B9Z980-F1
#
_cell.length_a   1.000
_cell.length_b   1.000
_cell.length_c   1.000
_cell.angle_alpha   90.00
_cell.angle_beta   90.00
_cell.angle_gamma   90.00
#
_symmetry.space_group_name_H-M   'P 1'
#
loop_
_entity.id
_entity.type
_entity.pdbx_description
1 polymer ?
#
loop_
_entity_poly.entity_id
_entity_poly.type
_entity_poly.pdbx_seq_one_letter_code
_entity_poly.pdbx_strand_id
1 'polypeptide(L)' 'MIQLVRRTMEILQYIAQNGNNVRLQDITQSLQLEKTTVHNFLKSLIELICISPEQVTAIFPDG' A
#
# COMPACT_ATOMS: atom_id res chain seq x y z
N MET A 1 11.02 9.21 -4.84
CA MET A 1 11.08 7.79 -4.43
C MET A 1 10.90 7.59 -2.92
N ILE A 2 11.73 8.18 -2.05
CA ILE A 2 11.62 8.03 -0.58
C ILE A 2 10.24 8.42 0.00
N GLN A 3 9.62 9.49 -0.52
CA GLN A 3 8.28 9.92 -0.09
C GLN A 3 7.19 8.90 -0.40
N LEU A 4 7.29 8.16 -1.51
CA LEU A 4 6.30 7.17 -1.92
C LEU A 4 6.28 6.00 -0.93
N VAL A 5 7.45 5.46 -0.61
CA VAL A 5 7.61 4.36 0.35
C VAL A 5 7.13 4.78 1.74
N ARG A 6 7.49 5.99 2.18
CA ARG A 6 7.01 6.54 3.47
C ARG A 6 5.48 6.58 3.52
N ARG A 7 4.83 7.10 2.48
CA ARG A 7 3.37 7.21 2.41
C ARG A 7 2.69 5.84 2.45
N THR A 8 3.23 4.86 1.73
CA THR A 8 2.75 3.47 1.79
C THR A 8 2.85 2.92 3.21
N MET A 9 3.95 3.17 3.92
CA MET A 9 4.13 2.73 5.29
C MET A 9 3.18 3.42 6.27
N GLU A 10 2.91 4.72 6.10
CA GLU A 10 1.91 5.45 6.90
C GLU A 10 0.50 4.87 6.72
N ILE A 11 0.12 4.53 5.48
CA ILE A 11 -1.16 3.88 5.18
C ILE A 11 -1.24 2.50 5.86
N LEU A 12 -0.20 1.67 5.74
CA LEU A 12 -0.15 0.34 6.36
C LEU A 12 -0.18 0.41 7.89
N GLN A 13 0.56 1.35 8.50
CA GLN A 13 0.53 1.56 9.95
C GLN A 13 -0.86 1.96 10.43
N TYR A 14 -1.52 2.87 9.70
CA TYR A 14 -2.89 3.28 10.02
C TYR A 14 -3.85 2.09 9.98
N ILE A 15 -3.79 1.27 8.92
CA ILE A 15 -4.62 0.06 8.79
C ILE A 15 -4.39 -0.90 9.98
N ALA A 16 -3.11 -1.16 10.31
CA ALA A 16 -2.74 -2.05 11.40
C ALA A 16 -3.21 -1.56 12.77
N GLN A 17 -3.07 -0.26 13.06
CA GLN A 17 -3.50 0.36 14.31
C GLN A 17 -5.02 0.36 14.50
N ASN A 18 -5.79 0.25 13.40
CA ASN A 18 -7.25 0.23 13.40
C ASN A 18 -7.83 -1.17 13.15
N GLY A 19 -7.06 -2.23 13.45
CA GLY A 19 -7.56 -3.62 13.45
C GLY A 19 -7.82 -4.20 12.06
N ASN A 20 -7.14 -3.70 11.02
CA ASN A 20 -7.25 -4.17 9.63
C ASN A 20 -8.64 -4.01 8.98
N ASN A 21 -9.57 -3.29 9.62
CA ASN A 21 -10.91 -3.05 9.09
C ASN A 21 -11.19 -1.55 9.04
N VAL A 22 -10.59 -0.88 8.06
CA VAL A 22 -10.72 0.58 7.87
C VAL A 22 -11.46 0.88 6.58
N ARG A 23 -12.24 1.97 6.56
CA ARG A 23 -12.81 2.48 5.31
C ARG A 23 -11.79 3.38 4.65
N LEU A 24 -11.79 3.39 3.31
CA LEU A 24 -10.92 4.27 2.53
C LEU A 24 -11.04 5.74 2.96
N GLN A 25 -12.25 6.18 3.33
CA GLN A 25 -12.53 7.54 3.78
C GLN A 25 -11.80 7.87 5.09
N ASP A 26 -11.78 6.97 6.07
CA ASP A 26 -11.09 7.17 7.34
C ASP A 26 -9.57 7.36 7.13
N ILE A 27 -8.98 6.60 6.21
CA ILE A 27 -7.56 6.74 5.82
C ILE A 27 -7.30 8.11 5.19
N THR A 28 -8.14 8.53 4.25
CA THR A 28 -7.98 9.84 3.57
C THR A 28 -8.09 11.00 4.53
N GLN A 29 -9.01 10.94 5.49
CA GLN A 29 -9.19 11.98 6.49
C GLN A 29 -8.06 12.00 7.52
N SER A 30 -7.64 10.83 8.01
CA SER A 30 -6.61 10.75 9.04
C SER A 30 -5.22 11.10 8.53
N LEU A 31 -4.90 10.74 7.29
CA LEU A 31 -3.58 10.97 6.69
C LEU A 31 -3.54 12.21 5.79
N GLN A 32 -4.68 12.91 5.63
CA GLN A 32 -4.84 14.07 4.74
C GLN A 32 -4.36 13.77 3.31
N LEU A 33 -4.75 12.61 2.79
CA LEU A 33 -4.40 12.14 1.46
C LEU A 33 -5.61 12.17 0.54
N GLU A 34 -5.39 12.46 -0.74
CA GLU A 34 -6.45 12.33 -1.74
C GLU A 34 -6.91 10.88 -1.87
N LYS A 35 -8.21 10.70 -2.10
CA LYS A 35 -8.83 9.38 -2.24
C LYS A 35 -8.20 8.56 -3.36
N THR A 36 -7.90 9.20 -4.49
CA THR A 36 -7.22 8.60 -5.64
C THR A 36 -5.82 8.11 -5.28
N THR A 37 -5.09 8.89 -4.49
CA THR A 37 -3.77 8.52 -3.97
C THR A 37 -3.83 7.26 -3.11
N VAL A 38 -4.69 7.24 -2.10
CA VAL A 38 -4.84 6.06 -1.22
C VAL A 38 -5.30 4.84 -2.01
N HIS A 39 -6.24 5.02 -2.95
CA HIS A 39 -6.70 3.93 -3.83
C HIS A 39 -5.57 3.34 -4.67
N ASN A 40 -4.76 4.18 -5.32
CA ASN A 40 -3.64 3.75 -6.15
C ASN A 40 -2.56 3.02 -5.33
N PHE A 41 -2.31 3.47 -4.10
CA PHE A 41 -1.40 2.79 -3.19
C PHE A 41 -1.89 1.40 -2.80
N LEU A 42 -3.15 1.29 -2.36
CA LEU A 42 -3.73 0.01 -1.98
C LEU A 42 -3.80 -0.95 -3.16
N LYS A 43 -4.15 -0.45 -4.35
CA LYS A 43 -4.12 -1.23 -5.58
C LYS A 43 -2.72 -1.79 -5.84
N SER A 44 -1.69 -0.94 -5.79
CA SER A 44 -0.30 -1.36 -6.02
C SER A 44 0.18 -2.39 -4.98
N LEU A 45 -0.23 -2.24 -3.73
CA LEU A 45 0.06 -3.21 -2.67
C LEU A 45 -0.61 -4.57 -2.91
N ILE A 46 -1.88 -4.56 -3.33
CA ILE A 46 -2.61 -5.79 -3.69
C ILE A 46 -1.92 -6.46 -4.88
N GLU A 47 -1.55 -5.69 -5.91
CA GLU A 47 -0.85 -6.22 -7.07
C GLU A 47 0.47 -6.88 -6.65
N LEU A 48 1.26 -6.26 -5.76
CA LEU A 48 2.51 -6.83 -5.22
C LEU A 48 2.30 -8.15 -4.45
N ILE A 49 1.21 -8.27 -3.68
CA ILE A 49 0.89 -9.48 -2.90
C ILE A 49 0.34 -10.59 -3.82
N CYS A 50 -0.35 -10.22 -4.90
CA CYS A 50 -0.88 -11.14 -5.90
C CYS A 50 0.15 -11.64 -6.91
N ILE A 51 1.41 -11.19 -6.83
CA ILE A 51 2.49 -11.70 -7.70
C ILE A 51 2.90 -13.09 -7.19
N SER A 52 2.66 -14.13 -7.99
CA SER A 52 3.22 -15.47 -7.74
C SER A 52 4.75 -15.40 -7.58
N PRO A 53 5.38 -16.24 -6.73
CA PRO A 53 6.84 -16.23 -6.54
C PRO A 53 7.65 -16.38 -7.83
N GLU A 54 7.11 -17.09 -8.83
CA GLU A 54 7.67 -17.18 -10.19
C GLU A 54 7.74 -15.81 -10.90
N GLN A 55 6.74 -14.95 -10.70
CA GLN A 55 6.67 -13.62 -11.27
C GLN A 55 7.51 -12.62 -10.47
N VAL A 56 7.69 -12.84 -9.15
CA VAL A 56 8.63 -12.04 -8.33
C VAL A 56 10.08 -12.29 -8.78
N THR A 57 10.45 -13.54 -9.04
CA THR A 57 11.79 -13.92 -9.55
C THR A 57 12.09 -13.30 -10.92
N ALA A 58 11.08 -13.18 -11.79
CA ALA A 58 11.24 -12.53 -13.09
C ALA A 58 11.48 -11.01 -13.00
N ILE A 59 11.03 -10.37 -11.90
CA ILE A 59 11.20 -8.93 -11.65
C ILE A 59 12.51 -8.65 -10.89
N PHE A 60 12.96 -9.61 -10.07
CA PHE A 60 14.21 -9.54 -9.31
C PHE A 60 15.07 -10.79 -9.59
N PRO A 61 15.81 -10.82 -10.70
CA PRO A 61 16.49 -12.03 -11.17
C PRO A 61 17.75 -12.42 -10.37
N ASP A 62 18.15 -11.67 -9.34
CA ASP A 62 19.40 -11.86 -8.58
C ASP A 62 19.15 -12.06 -7.06
N GLY A 63 18.03 -12.71 -6.70
CA GLY A 63 17.67 -13.07 -5.32
C GLY A 63 17.92 -14.53 -5.00
#